data_AF-A0A7J8XVC4-F1
#
_entry.id   AF-A0A7J8XVC4-F1
#
_cell.length_a   1.000
_cell.length_b   1.000
_cell.length_c   1.000
_cell.angle_alpha   90.00
_cell.angle_beta   90.00
_cell.angle_gamma   90.00
#
_symmetry.space_group_name_H-M   'P 1'
#
loop_
_entity.id
_entity.type
_entity.pdbx_description
1 polymer ?
#
loop_
_entity_poly.entity_id
_entity_poly.type
_entity_poly.pdbx_seq_one_letter_code
_entity_poly.pdbx_strand_id
1 'polypeptide(L)'
;RRVGWDERLVNESYPWVERQIIHQPKLAQWQGAFKNSLLDVGVSPYNGFTYDHIHGTKVGGTLFDHFGRRHTAAELLASANPKMLTVLVYATVQKVLFDQTAGRRPMAMGVIFKDENGNQHQAFLTNNRRSEVILSCGAIGTPQMLMLSGIGPKAELDKLNISMVLRNEFVGKGMADNPMNSVFVPTNRPVEQSLIQTVGITKMGVYIESSSGFGQSQDSIRCHHGILSAEIGQLSTIPPKQRTPEAIQAFIKRKQDLPHEAFKGGFILEKIARPISTGHLNLVNTNIDDNPSVTFNYFHHPHD
;
A
#
# COMPACT_ATOMS: atom_id res chain seq x y z
N ARG A 1 15.54 -0.53 19.54
CA ARG A 1 14.54 0.04 20.48
C ARG A 1 13.36 -0.92 20.55
N ARG A 2 12.91 -1.35 21.74
CA ARG A 2 11.60 -2.04 21.85
C ARG A 2 10.54 -0.99 21.48
N VAL A 3 9.74 -1.28 20.47
CA VAL A 3 8.73 -0.41 19.87
C VAL A 3 7.52 -0.13 20.78
N GLY A 4 7.55 -0.58 22.04
CA GLY A 4 6.56 -0.23 23.07
C GLY A 4 5.19 -0.88 22.91
N TRP A 5 5.05 -1.91 22.06
CA TRP A 5 3.79 -2.62 21.87
C TRP A 5 3.33 -3.34 23.14
N ASP A 6 2.04 -3.22 23.44
CA ASP A 6 1.33 -4.14 24.32
C ASP A 6 0.94 -5.37 23.50
N GLU A 7 1.70 -6.45 23.64
CA GLU A 7 1.51 -7.69 22.90
C GLU A 7 0.10 -8.29 23.09
N ARG A 8 -0.47 -8.16 24.29
CA ARG A 8 -1.83 -8.63 24.55
C ARG A 8 -2.83 -7.83 23.71
N LEU A 9 -2.73 -6.50 23.74
CA LEU A 9 -3.65 -5.65 22.98
C LEU A 9 -3.51 -5.88 21.46
N VAL A 10 -2.29 -6.11 20.96
CA VAL A 10 -2.07 -6.47 19.55
C VAL A 10 -2.79 -7.77 19.20
N ASN A 11 -2.62 -8.81 20.03
CA ASN A 11 -3.23 -10.11 19.82
C ASN A 11 -4.77 -10.10 20.00
N GLU A 12 -5.31 -9.15 20.76
CA GLU A 12 -6.76 -8.93 20.87
C GLU A 12 -7.32 -8.15 19.68
N SER A 13 -6.52 -7.26 19.07
CA SER A 13 -6.93 -6.40 17.96
C SER A 13 -7.07 -7.15 16.64
N TYR A 14 -6.19 -8.12 16.35
CA TYR A 14 -6.27 -8.92 15.12
C TYR A 14 -7.60 -9.67 14.98
N PRO A 15 -8.04 -10.49 15.95
CA PRO A 15 -9.32 -11.18 15.88
C PRO A 15 -10.51 -10.23 15.79
N TRP A 16 -10.40 -9.01 16.34
CA TRP A 16 -11.44 -8.00 16.22
C TRP A 16 -11.65 -7.58 14.76
N VAL A 17 -10.58 -7.33 13.99
CA VAL A 17 -10.68 -7.03 12.55
C VAL A 17 -11.06 -8.26 11.75
N GLU A 18 -10.43 -9.41 12.03
CA GLU A 18 -10.61 -10.65 11.27
C GLU A 18 -12.07 -11.09 11.24
N ARG A 19 -12.78 -11.03 12.36
CA ARG A 19 -14.19 -11.40 12.46
C ARG A 19 -15.14 -10.50 11.67
N GLN A 20 -14.72 -9.28 11.32
CA GLN A 20 -15.58 -8.30 10.66
C GLN A 20 -15.44 -8.32 9.13
N ILE A 21 -14.21 -8.42 8.62
CA ILE A 21 -13.94 -8.18 7.19
C ILE A 21 -13.03 -9.22 6.53
N ILE A 22 -12.53 -10.23 7.26
CA ILE A 22 -11.62 -11.25 6.72
C ILE A 22 -12.33 -12.60 6.61
N HIS A 23 -12.14 -13.26 5.47
CA HIS A 23 -12.77 -14.53 5.15
C HIS A 23 -11.72 -15.58 4.77
N GLN A 24 -12.07 -16.85 4.97
CA GLN A 24 -11.33 -17.96 4.37
C GLN A 24 -11.73 -18.07 2.88
N PRO A 25 -10.77 -17.99 1.94
CA PRO A 25 -11.09 -18.09 0.52
C PRO A 25 -11.51 -19.51 0.14
N LYS A 26 -12.42 -19.64 -0.83
CA LYS A 26 -12.58 -20.87 -1.59
C LYS A 26 -11.37 -21.02 -2.51
N LEU A 27 -10.55 -22.05 -2.27
CA LEU A 27 -9.30 -22.25 -2.98
C LEU A 27 -9.55 -22.51 -4.47
N ALA A 28 -9.06 -21.62 -5.32
CA ALA A 28 -9.14 -21.75 -6.78
C ALA A 28 -8.23 -22.89 -7.28
N GLN A 29 -8.55 -23.48 -8.43
CA GLN A 29 -7.78 -24.57 -9.04
C GLN A 29 -6.32 -24.16 -9.27
N TRP A 30 -6.10 -22.95 -9.79
CA TRP A 30 -4.76 -22.38 -9.98
C TRP A 30 -3.99 -22.31 -8.66
N GLN A 31 -4.64 -21.83 -7.59
CA GLN A 31 -4.03 -21.70 -6.27
C GLN A 31 -3.73 -23.07 -5.65
N GLY A 32 -4.58 -24.07 -5.87
CA GLY A 32 -4.33 -25.46 -5.48
C GLY A 32 -3.13 -26.08 -6.21
N ALA A 33 -3.01 -25.83 -7.52
CA ALA A 33 -1.85 -26.27 -8.31
C ALA A 33 -0.56 -25.57 -7.83
N PHE A 34 -0.60 -24.26 -7.64
CA PHE A 34 0.51 -23.47 -7.14
C PHE A 34 0.98 -23.92 -5.75
N LYS A 35 0.04 -24.20 -4.83
CA LYS A 35 0.32 -24.80 -3.51
C LYS A 35 1.11 -26.10 -3.65
N ASN A 36 0.68 -27.01 -4.55
CA ASN A 36 1.40 -28.27 -4.76
C ASN A 36 2.80 -28.02 -5.32
N SER A 37 2.94 -27.12 -6.31
CA SER A 37 4.25 -26.76 -6.87
C SER A 37 5.20 -26.19 -5.82
N LEU A 38 4.74 -25.35 -4.90
CA LEU A 38 5.56 -24.83 -3.80
C LEU A 38 6.08 -25.95 -2.89
N LEU A 39 5.26 -26.96 -2.61
CA LEU A 39 5.65 -28.11 -1.81
C LEU A 39 6.66 -28.99 -2.57
N ASP A 40 6.45 -29.22 -3.87
CA ASP A 40 7.34 -30.00 -4.73
C ASP A 40 8.75 -29.38 -4.81
N VAL A 41 8.85 -28.05 -4.79
CA VAL A 41 10.15 -27.33 -4.78
C VAL A 41 10.68 -27.07 -3.37
N GLY A 42 10.08 -27.66 -2.33
CA GLY A 42 10.62 -27.69 -0.98
C GLY A 42 10.19 -26.55 -0.04
N VAL A 43 9.22 -25.70 -0.43
CA VAL A 43 8.63 -24.68 0.46
C VAL A 43 7.62 -25.33 1.41
N SER A 44 8.13 -26.24 2.24
CA SER A 44 7.40 -27.07 3.19
C SER A 44 7.61 -26.58 4.63
N PRO A 45 6.71 -26.90 5.59
CA PRO A 45 5.51 -27.75 5.47
C PRO A 45 4.33 -27.01 4.83
N TYR A 46 3.24 -27.75 4.56
CA TYR A 46 1.94 -27.14 4.33
C TYR A 46 1.26 -26.86 5.66
N ASN A 47 1.01 -25.59 5.96
CA ASN A 47 0.44 -25.13 7.23
C ASN A 47 -1.08 -24.99 7.21
N GLY A 48 -1.76 -25.44 6.15
CA GLY A 48 -3.20 -25.26 6.02
C GLY A 48 -3.61 -23.81 5.80
N PHE A 49 -4.81 -23.48 6.28
CA PHE A 49 -5.31 -22.11 6.35
C PHE A 49 -4.90 -21.48 7.69
N THR A 50 -4.30 -20.30 7.63
CA THR A 50 -3.97 -19.51 8.82
C THR A 50 -3.84 -18.02 8.45
N TYR A 51 -4.08 -17.13 9.41
CA TYR A 51 -3.76 -15.70 9.27
C TYR A 51 -2.28 -15.43 9.54
N ASP A 52 -1.61 -16.29 10.30
CA ASP A 52 -0.24 -16.07 10.75
C ASP A 52 0.77 -16.04 9.61
N HIS A 53 1.78 -15.20 9.76
CA HIS A 53 2.95 -15.18 8.89
C HIS A 53 3.96 -16.22 9.37
N ILE A 54 3.97 -17.40 8.73
CA ILE A 54 4.80 -18.55 9.13
C ILE A 54 5.50 -19.17 7.92
N HIS A 55 6.72 -19.66 8.16
CA HIS A 55 7.52 -20.37 7.17
C HIS A 55 6.78 -21.60 6.60
N GLY A 56 6.92 -21.84 5.30
CA GLY A 56 6.29 -22.92 4.56
C GLY A 56 5.18 -22.42 3.64
N THR A 57 4.35 -23.34 3.15
CA THR A 57 3.22 -23.03 2.27
C THR A 57 1.94 -22.92 3.08
N LYS A 58 1.13 -21.89 2.84
CA LYS A 58 -0.17 -21.68 3.51
C LYS A 58 -1.22 -21.10 2.58
N VAL A 59 -2.48 -21.19 2.98
CA VAL A 59 -3.57 -20.38 2.46
C VAL A 59 -3.86 -19.24 3.44
N GLY A 60 -3.89 -18.00 2.94
CA GLY A 60 -4.16 -16.80 3.74
C GLY A 60 -5.65 -16.40 3.76
N GLY A 61 -5.98 -15.42 4.61
CA GLY A 61 -7.27 -14.76 4.60
C GLY A 61 -7.46 -13.85 3.38
N THR A 62 -8.70 -13.57 3.04
CA THR A 62 -9.08 -12.65 1.97
C THR A 62 -10.09 -11.62 2.46
N LEU A 63 -10.06 -10.42 1.87
CA LEU A 63 -11.10 -9.40 2.05
C LEU A 63 -12.33 -9.65 1.16
N PHE A 64 -12.38 -10.75 0.41
CA PHE A 64 -13.52 -11.09 -0.43
C PHE A 64 -14.35 -12.19 0.22
N ASP A 65 -15.64 -11.94 0.40
CA ASP A 65 -16.57 -12.95 0.89
C ASP A 65 -16.82 -14.06 -0.14
N HIS A 66 -17.64 -15.04 0.24
CA HIS A 66 -17.96 -16.18 -0.62
C HIS A 66 -18.86 -15.80 -1.82
N PHE A 67 -19.40 -14.58 -1.86
CA PHE A 67 -20.13 -14.01 -3.00
C PHE A 67 -19.23 -13.15 -3.90
N GLY A 68 -17.95 -13.00 -3.57
CA GLY A 68 -17.01 -12.16 -4.29
C GLY A 68 -17.14 -10.66 -3.98
N ARG A 69 -17.83 -10.29 -2.90
CA ARG A 69 -17.92 -8.89 -2.44
C ARG A 69 -16.68 -8.54 -1.65
N ARG A 70 -16.10 -7.37 -1.95
CA ARG A 70 -14.95 -6.85 -1.24
C ARG A 70 -15.40 -6.17 0.05
N HIS A 71 -14.79 -6.55 1.16
CA HIS A 71 -14.88 -5.89 2.44
C HIS A 71 -13.68 -4.95 2.65
N THR A 72 -13.88 -3.78 3.25
CA THR A 72 -12.83 -2.76 3.43
C THR A 72 -12.77 -2.20 4.84
N ALA A 73 -11.70 -1.46 5.15
CA ALA A 73 -11.56 -0.78 6.45
C ALA A 73 -12.70 0.22 6.75
N ALA A 74 -13.43 0.71 5.75
CA ALA A 74 -14.58 1.59 5.96
C ALA A 74 -15.70 0.91 6.76
N GLU A 75 -15.85 -0.41 6.65
CA GLU A 75 -16.86 -1.16 7.41
C GLU A 75 -16.55 -1.25 8.90
N LEU A 76 -15.27 -1.11 9.28
CA LEU A 76 -14.88 -1.07 10.70
C LEU A 76 -15.45 0.18 11.41
N LEU A 77 -15.83 1.22 10.65
CA LEU A 77 -16.51 2.40 11.19
C LEU A 77 -17.92 2.07 11.72
N ALA A 78 -18.54 0.97 11.27
CA ALA A 78 -19.83 0.53 11.78
C ALA A 78 -19.77 0.12 13.27
N SER A 79 -18.58 -0.20 13.77
CA SER A 79 -18.34 -0.48 15.19
C SER A 79 -18.18 0.78 16.05
N ALA A 80 -18.12 1.97 15.45
CA ALA A 80 -18.01 3.22 16.19
C ALA A 80 -19.36 3.68 16.77
N ASN A 81 -19.32 4.54 17.79
CA ASN A 81 -20.52 5.22 18.27
C ASN A 81 -20.92 6.32 17.25
N PRO A 82 -22.05 6.20 16.54
CA PRO A 82 -22.43 7.13 15.49
C PRO A 82 -22.75 8.54 16.00
N LYS A 83 -22.99 8.71 17.31
CA LYS A 83 -23.19 10.03 17.92
C LYS A 83 -21.88 10.76 18.22
N MET A 84 -20.76 10.05 18.15
CA MET A 84 -19.42 10.54 18.52
C MET A 84 -18.44 10.52 17.35
N LEU A 85 -18.85 9.99 16.19
CA LEU A 85 -18.03 9.90 14.98
C LEU A 85 -18.70 10.71 13.85
N THR A 86 -17.96 11.69 13.34
CA THR A 86 -18.30 12.38 12.09
C THR A 86 -17.25 12.03 11.05
N VAL A 87 -17.69 11.57 9.87
CA VAL A 87 -16.81 11.26 8.75
C VAL A 87 -17.05 12.29 7.65
N LEU A 88 -16.02 13.06 7.34
CA LEU A 88 -16.04 14.00 6.22
C LEU A 88 -15.30 13.38 5.03
N VAL A 89 -16.03 13.16 3.94
CA VAL A 89 -15.45 12.75 2.65
C VAL A 89 -15.21 13.96 1.79
N TYR A 90 -14.32 13.84 0.80
CA TYR A 90 -13.88 14.95 -0.06
C TYR A 90 -13.32 16.15 0.72
N ALA A 91 -12.78 15.89 1.92
CA ALA A 91 -12.15 16.87 2.79
C ALA A 91 -10.62 16.71 2.74
N THR A 92 -9.96 17.41 1.82
CA THR A 92 -8.50 17.36 1.70
C THR A 92 -7.86 18.26 2.76
N VAL A 93 -7.33 17.65 3.82
CA VAL A 93 -6.55 18.36 4.85
C VAL A 93 -5.35 19.04 4.18
N GLN A 94 -5.19 20.33 4.42
CA GLN A 94 -4.13 21.16 3.84
C GLN A 94 -2.96 21.35 4.82
N LYS A 95 -3.27 21.48 6.12
CA LYS A 95 -2.28 21.82 7.14
C LYS A 95 -2.76 21.51 8.56
N VAL A 96 -1.85 21.10 9.44
CA VAL A 96 -2.06 21.05 10.89
C VAL A 96 -1.69 22.40 11.51
N LEU A 97 -2.54 22.90 12.40
CA LEU A 97 -2.33 24.15 13.13
C LEU A 97 -1.66 23.88 14.47
N PHE A 98 -0.74 24.77 14.88
CA PHE A 98 0.00 24.63 16.14
C PHE A 98 -0.01 25.92 16.96
N ASP A 99 -0.16 25.78 18.27
CA ASP A 99 0.20 26.80 19.24
C ASP A 99 1.73 26.79 19.40
N GLN A 100 2.35 27.94 19.09
CA GLN A 100 3.80 28.15 19.12
C GLN A 100 4.20 29.19 20.17
N THR A 101 3.47 29.28 21.29
CA THR A 101 3.84 30.15 22.41
C THR A 101 5.32 29.98 22.77
N ALA A 102 6.08 31.08 22.73
CA ALA A 102 7.53 31.08 22.89
C ALA A 102 7.97 30.36 24.19
N GLY A 103 8.99 29.51 24.08
CA GLY A 103 9.51 28.71 25.20
C GLY A 103 8.69 27.47 25.55
N ARG A 104 7.59 27.19 24.83
CA ARG A 104 6.82 25.94 24.99
C ARG A 104 6.99 25.02 23.79
N ARG A 105 6.79 23.72 24.04
CA ARG A 105 6.72 22.73 22.96
C ARG A 105 5.47 23.02 22.10
N PRO A 106 5.57 23.01 20.77
CA PRO A 106 4.41 23.21 19.91
C PRO A 106 3.31 22.19 20.21
N MET A 107 2.06 22.67 20.28
CA MET A 107 0.88 21.83 20.51
C MET A 107 -0.06 21.93 19.32
N ALA A 108 -0.50 20.79 18.78
CA ALA A 108 -1.50 20.79 17.71
C ALA A 108 -2.82 21.37 18.23
N MET A 109 -3.45 22.22 17.44
CA MET A 109 -4.72 22.89 17.78
C MET A 109 -5.89 22.40 16.92
N GLY A 110 -5.60 21.84 15.76
CA GLY A 110 -6.61 21.51 14.77
C GLY A 110 -6.01 21.38 13.38
N VAL A 111 -6.89 21.38 12.38
CA VAL A 111 -6.51 21.27 10.96
C VAL A 111 -7.29 22.26 10.11
N ILE A 112 -6.67 22.63 9.00
CA ILE A 112 -7.33 23.28 7.86
C ILE A 112 -7.58 22.21 6.81
N PHE A 113 -8.77 22.19 6.21
CA PHE A 113 -9.09 21.31 5.09
C PHE A 113 -9.88 22.04 4.01
N LYS A 114 -9.86 21.50 2.80
CA LYS A 114 -10.58 22.01 1.63
C LYS A 114 -11.70 21.03 1.26
N ASP A 115 -12.90 21.54 0.99
CA ASP A 115 -14.01 20.72 0.48
C ASP A 115 -13.93 20.48 -1.04
N GLU A 116 -14.87 19.73 -1.60
CA GLU A 116 -14.91 19.40 -3.03
C GLU A 116 -15.10 20.63 -3.94
N ASN A 117 -15.59 21.74 -3.40
CA ASN A 117 -15.81 23.00 -4.12
C ASN A 117 -14.61 23.94 -4.00
N GLY A 118 -13.56 23.54 -3.28
CA GLY A 118 -12.39 24.35 -3.04
C GLY A 118 -12.50 25.31 -1.85
N ASN A 119 -13.59 25.28 -1.08
CA ASN A 119 -13.73 26.15 0.09
C ASN A 119 -12.88 25.64 1.25
N GLN A 120 -12.30 26.58 1.98
CA GLN A 120 -11.45 26.30 3.12
C GLN A 120 -12.24 26.26 4.42
N HIS A 121 -12.03 25.20 5.20
CA HIS A 121 -12.68 24.94 6.48
C HIS A 121 -11.63 24.69 7.57
N GLN A 122 -12.06 24.81 8.83
CA GLN A 122 -11.20 24.58 10.00
C GLN A 122 -11.89 23.64 10.98
N ALA A 123 -11.14 22.69 11.55
CA ALA A 123 -11.59 21.83 12.63
C ALA A 123 -10.61 21.95 13.81
N PHE A 124 -11.10 22.47 14.94
CA PHE A 124 -10.31 22.69 16.14
C PHE A 124 -10.55 21.61 17.20
N LEU A 125 -9.50 21.31 17.96
CA LEU A 125 -9.62 20.51 19.16
C LEU A 125 -10.47 21.22 20.21
N THR A 126 -11.16 20.45 21.03
CA THR A 126 -11.87 20.99 22.19
C THR A 126 -10.86 21.45 23.26
N ASN A 127 -11.30 22.27 24.23
CA ASN A 127 -10.46 22.75 25.34
C ASN A 127 -10.01 21.65 26.34
N ASN A 128 -10.17 20.37 25.99
CA ASN A 128 -9.68 19.25 26.77
C ASN A 128 -8.19 19.02 26.46
N ARG A 129 -7.35 19.00 27.50
CA ARG A 129 -5.90 18.75 27.37
C ARG A 129 -5.54 17.37 26.80
N ARG A 130 -6.51 16.45 26.71
CA ARG A 130 -6.35 15.12 26.10
C ARG A 130 -6.84 15.04 24.65
N SER A 131 -7.31 16.15 24.07
CA SER A 131 -7.68 16.17 22.66
C SER A 131 -6.42 16.21 21.79
N GLU A 132 -6.45 15.47 20.69
CA GLU A 132 -5.27 15.23 19.84
C GLU A 132 -5.64 15.28 18.35
N VAL A 133 -4.65 15.62 17.52
CA VAL A 133 -4.72 15.41 16.07
C VAL A 133 -3.90 14.16 15.73
N ILE A 134 -4.53 13.17 15.10
CA ILE A 134 -3.87 11.93 14.67
C ILE A 134 -3.78 11.94 13.14
N LEU A 135 -2.56 11.84 12.61
CA LEU A 135 -2.32 11.70 11.18
C LEU A 135 -2.27 10.22 10.80
N SER A 136 -3.25 9.79 10.02
CA SER A 136 -3.35 8.43 9.45
C SER A 136 -3.34 8.48 7.92
N CYS A 137 -2.60 9.43 7.33
CA CYS A 137 -2.58 9.74 5.91
C CYS A 137 -1.71 8.77 5.07
N GLY A 138 -1.38 7.60 5.60
CA GLY A 138 -0.50 6.61 4.97
C GLY A 138 0.99 6.99 4.97
N ALA A 139 1.83 6.08 4.46
CA ALA A 139 3.29 6.22 4.46
C ALA A 139 3.82 7.38 3.59
N ILE A 140 3.03 7.86 2.63
CA ILE A 140 3.36 8.99 1.76
C ILE A 140 2.72 10.28 2.29
N GLY A 141 1.41 10.28 2.52
CA GLY A 141 0.67 11.49 2.91
C GLY A 141 1.04 11.98 4.32
N THR A 142 1.39 11.09 5.26
CA THR A 142 1.75 11.51 6.63
C THR A 142 3.04 12.35 6.67
N PRO A 143 4.20 11.91 6.13
CA PRO A 143 5.39 12.75 6.10
C PRO A 143 5.20 14.01 5.24
N GLN A 144 4.45 13.95 4.14
CA GLN A 144 4.09 15.14 3.36
C GLN A 144 3.33 16.16 4.21
N MET A 145 2.27 15.73 4.90
CA MET A 145 1.45 16.58 5.77
C MET A 145 2.26 17.17 6.93
N LEU A 146 3.14 16.39 7.55
CA LEU A 146 4.05 16.88 8.59
C LEU A 146 4.94 18.00 8.07
N MET A 147 5.59 17.80 6.91
CA MET A 147 6.48 18.81 6.32
C MET A 147 5.71 20.06 5.90
N LEU A 148 4.56 19.94 5.24
CA LEU A 148 3.70 21.08 4.87
C LEU A 148 3.17 21.83 6.10
N SER A 149 3.06 21.14 7.23
CA SER A 149 2.72 21.72 8.53
C SER A 149 3.93 22.23 9.31
N GLY A 150 5.12 22.26 8.70
CA GLY A 150 6.36 22.80 9.26
C GLY A 150 7.10 21.88 10.25
N ILE A 151 6.81 20.57 10.23
CA ILE A 151 7.55 19.55 10.98
C ILE A 151 8.39 18.71 10.01
N GLY A 152 9.70 18.92 9.98
CA GLY A 152 10.57 18.19 9.06
C GLY A 152 12.03 18.64 9.04
N PRO A 153 12.81 18.12 8.07
CA PRO A 153 14.20 18.53 7.86
C PRO A 153 14.30 20.02 7.57
N LYS A 154 15.19 20.75 8.26
CA LYS A 154 15.25 22.22 8.14
C LYS A 154 15.50 22.67 6.69
N ALA A 155 16.44 22.01 5.99
CA ALA A 155 16.80 22.37 4.62
C ALA A 155 15.64 22.20 3.62
N GLU A 156 14.82 21.15 3.79
CA GLU A 156 13.65 20.92 2.94
C GLU A 156 12.55 21.96 3.18
N LEU A 157 12.31 22.32 4.44
CA LEU A 157 11.34 23.37 4.79
C LEU A 157 11.78 24.75 4.28
N ASP A 158 13.04 25.11 4.50
CA ASP A 158 13.62 26.39 4.07
C ASP A 158 13.55 26.54 2.54
N LYS A 159 13.84 25.46 1.78
CA LYS A 159 13.80 25.45 0.30
C LYS A 159 12.45 25.88 -0.27
N LEU A 160 11.36 25.58 0.43
CA LEU A 160 10.00 25.90 0.02
C LEU A 160 9.38 27.06 0.82
N ASN A 161 10.20 27.80 1.59
CA ASN A 161 9.76 28.89 2.47
C ASN A 161 8.66 28.48 3.46
N ILE A 162 8.71 27.24 3.97
CA ILE A 162 7.77 26.73 4.97
C ILE A 162 8.28 27.13 6.37
N SER A 163 7.47 27.88 7.12
CA SER A 163 7.78 28.22 8.51
C SER A 163 7.94 26.98 9.37
N MET A 164 9.12 26.81 9.95
CA MET A 164 9.44 25.66 10.79
C MET A 164 8.74 25.75 12.15
N VAL A 165 7.95 24.73 12.46
CA VAL A 165 7.32 24.52 13.78
C VAL A 165 8.23 23.69 14.66
N LEU A 166 8.76 22.60 14.11
CA LEU A 166 9.65 21.68 14.81
C LEU A 166 10.63 21.07 13.82
N ARG A 167 11.92 21.20 14.12
CA ARG A 167 12.96 20.52 13.36
C ARG A 167 12.91 19.02 13.64
N ASN A 168 12.69 18.22 12.60
CA ASN A 168 12.75 16.77 12.67
C ASN A 168 13.34 16.18 11.38
N GLU A 169 14.62 15.83 11.42
CA GLU A 169 15.38 15.34 10.26
C GLU A 169 14.93 13.95 9.77
N PHE A 170 14.11 13.23 10.54
CA PHE A 170 13.66 11.88 10.18
C PHE A 170 12.35 11.86 9.40
N VAL A 171 11.61 12.99 9.32
CA VAL A 171 10.37 13.04 8.53
C VAL A 171 10.71 12.87 7.05
N GLY A 172 10.02 11.93 6.40
CA GLY A 172 10.27 11.56 5.01
C GLY A 172 11.51 10.68 4.79
N LYS A 173 12.21 10.23 5.84
CA LYS A 173 13.37 9.31 5.71
C LYS A 173 12.95 7.85 5.94
N GLY A 174 13.77 6.92 5.44
CA GLY A 174 13.56 5.49 5.65
C GLY A 174 12.38 4.93 4.84
N MET A 175 12.08 5.54 3.69
CA MET A 175 11.05 5.04 2.79
C MET A 175 11.46 3.66 2.28
N ALA A 176 10.74 2.62 2.68
CA ALA A 176 10.98 1.25 2.26
C ALA A 176 9.80 0.80 1.41
N ASP A 177 10.10 0.20 0.28
CA ASP A 177 9.15 -0.56 -0.51
C ASP A 177 9.77 -1.90 -0.87
N ASN A 178 9.03 -2.96 -0.65
CA ASN A 178 9.49 -4.31 -0.86
C ASN A 178 9.60 -4.57 -2.37
N PRO A 179 10.80 -4.88 -2.90
CA PRO A 179 10.93 -5.31 -4.29
C PRO A 179 10.00 -6.48 -4.59
N MET A 180 9.34 -6.42 -5.74
CA MET A 180 8.54 -7.51 -6.27
C MET A 180 9.01 -7.84 -7.68
N ASN A 181 9.36 -9.11 -7.88
CA ASN A 181 9.70 -9.68 -9.17
C ASN A 181 8.58 -10.60 -9.63
N SER A 182 8.46 -10.80 -10.94
CA SER A 182 7.38 -11.62 -11.47
C SER A 182 7.80 -12.43 -12.69
N VAL A 183 7.20 -13.62 -12.82
CA VAL A 183 7.29 -14.48 -13.99
C VAL A 183 5.89 -14.83 -14.44
N PHE A 184 5.64 -14.67 -15.74
CA PHE A 184 4.40 -15.11 -16.35
C PHE A 184 4.50 -16.57 -16.79
N VAL A 185 3.47 -17.35 -16.46
CA VAL A 185 3.34 -18.76 -16.83
C VAL A 185 2.15 -18.89 -17.79
N PRO A 186 2.40 -19.02 -19.11
CA PRO A 186 1.34 -19.18 -20.09
C PRO A 186 0.68 -20.55 -19.99
N THR A 187 -0.60 -20.63 -20.35
CA THR A 187 -1.36 -21.88 -20.41
C THR A 187 -2.06 -22.06 -21.75
N ASN A 188 -2.03 -23.28 -22.27
CA ASN A 188 -2.73 -23.64 -23.51
C ASN A 188 -4.26 -23.74 -23.33
N ARG A 189 -4.74 -23.67 -22.08
CA ARG A 189 -6.17 -23.68 -21.73
C ARG A 189 -6.48 -22.44 -20.89
N PRO A 190 -7.71 -21.88 -20.98
CA PRO A 190 -8.14 -20.84 -20.09
C PRO A 190 -8.02 -21.29 -18.62
N VAL A 191 -7.50 -20.41 -17.77
CA VAL A 191 -7.45 -20.59 -16.31
C VAL A 191 -8.41 -19.60 -15.67
N GLU A 192 -9.17 -20.02 -14.67
CA GLU A 192 -10.08 -19.13 -13.94
C GLU A 192 -9.33 -17.96 -13.29
N GLN A 193 -10.01 -16.82 -13.18
CA GLN A 193 -9.47 -15.69 -12.44
C GLN A 193 -9.32 -16.07 -10.97
N SER A 194 -8.11 -15.94 -10.45
CA SER A 194 -7.83 -16.12 -9.02
C SER A 194 -6.96 -14.97 -8.52
N LEU A 195 -7.37 -14.39 -7.39
CA LEU A 195 -6.50 -13.54 -6.59
C LEU A 195 -5.51 -14.40 -5.81
N ILE A 196 -4.54 -13.76 -5.16
CA ILE A 196 -3.59 -14.44 -4.27
C ILE A 196 -4.36 -15.06 -3.10
N GLN A 197 -4.23 -16.37 -2.94
CA GLN A 197 -4.83 -17.13 -1.84
C GLN A 197 -3.76 -17.98 -1.15
N THR A 198 -2.87 -18.59 -1.94
CA THR A 198 -1.74 -19.38 -1.48
C THR A 198 -0.48 -18.54 -1.48
N VAL A 199 0.32 -18.67 -0.42
CA VAL A 199 1.65 -18.07 -0.32
C VAL A 199 2.66 -19.10 0.20
N GLY A 200 3.84 -19.10 -0.40
CA GLY A 200 5.03 -19.78 0.11
C GLY A 200 5.95 -18.78 0.81
N ILE A 201 6.31 -19.04 2.06
CA ILE A 201 7.20 -18.18 2.84
C ILE A 201 8.50 -18.94 3.08
N THR A 202 9.60 -18.45 2.52
CA THR A 202 10.92 -19.09 2.64
C THR A 202 11.63 -18.67 3.93
N LYS A 203 12.65 -19.43 4.34
CA LYS A 203 13.50 -19.07 5.51
C LYS A 203 14.27 -17.76 5.31
N MET A 204 14.46 -17.36 4.05
CA MET A 204 15.11 -16.09 3.69
C MET A 204 14.16 -14.89 3.82
N GLY A 205 12.87 -15.11 4.13
CA GLY A 205 11.89 -14.03 4.16
C GLY A 205 11.41 -13.62 2.78
N VAL A 206 11.49 -14.52 1.79
CA VAL A 206 10.89 -14.30 0.47
C VAL A 206 9.46 -14.83 0.48
N TYR A 207 8.52 -14.03 -0.01
CA TYR A 207 7.14 -14.43 -0.27
C TYR A 207 7.02 -14.84 -1.73
N ILE A 208 6.49 -16.03 -1.98
CA ILE A 208 6.17 -16.52 -3.31
C ILE A 208 4.66 -16.65 -3.40
N GLU A 209 4.05 -15.80 -4.21
CA GLU A 209 2.61 -15.67 -4.38
C GLU A 209 2.25 -15.95 -5.84
N SER A 210 0.97 -16.20 -6.10
CA SER A 210 0.52 -16.37 -7.46
C SER A 210 -0.90 -15.89 -7.67
N SER A 211 -1.22 -15.49 -8.89
CA SER A 211 -2.56 -15.07 -9.30
C SER A 211 -2.75 -15.38 -10.79
N SER A 212 -4.00 -15.53 -11.24
CA SER A 212 -4.32 -16.01 -12.59
C SER A 212 -5.50 -15.30 -13.23
N GLY A 213 -5.60 -15.40 -14.56
CA GLY A 213 -6.83 -15.07 -15.29
C GLY A 213 -7.10 -13.57 -15.54
N PHE A 214 -6.11 -12.69 -15.41
CA PHE A 214 -6.27 -11.24 -15.67
C PHE A 214 -6.39 -10.84 -17.15
N GLY A 215 -6.76 -11.78 -18.00
CA GLY A 215 -6.91 -11.59 -19.44
C GLY A 215 -8.05 -12.36 -20.03
N GLN A 216 -9.07 -12.75 -19.24
CA GLN A 216 -10.16 -13.63 -19.69
C GLN A 216 -11.24 -12.93 -20.52
N SER A 217 -11.23 -11.60 -20.63
CA SER A 217 -12.14 -10.84 -21.50
C SER A 217 -11.38 -10.01 -22.53
N GLN A 218 -12.00 -9.74 -23.68
CA GLN A 218 -11.49 -8.76 -24.65
C GLN A 218 -11.34 -7.36 -24.03
N ASP A 219 -12.20 -7.03 -23.07
CA ASP A 219 -12.13 -5.76 -22.33
C ASP A 219 -10.87 -5.66 -21.45
N SER A 220 -10.36 -6.78 -20.94
CA SER A 220 -9.12 -6.80 -20.13
C SER A 220 -7.89 -6.34 -20.93
N ILE A 221 -7.92 -6.47 -22.26
CA ILE A 221 -6.86 -5.97 -23.16
C ILE A 221 -6.89 -4.43 -23.21
N ARG A 222 -8.08 -3.83 -23.03
CA ARG A 222 -8.36 -2.40 -23.12
C ARG A 222 -8.43 -1.67 -21.77
N CYS A 223 -8.53 -2.41 -20.65
CA CYS A 223 -8.60 -1.84 -19.31
C CYS A 223 -7.22 -1.76 -18.62
N HIS A 224 -7.03 -0.72 -17.80
CA HIS A 224 -5.82 -0.48 -17.02
C HIS A 224 -5.90 -1.09 -15.61
N HIS A 225 -6.45 -2.30 -15.48
CA HIS A 225 -6.67 -2.93 -14.18
C HIS A 225 -5.95 -4.28 -14.08
N GLY A 226 -5.32 -4.54 -12.93
CA GLY A 226 -4.66 -5.81 -12.61
C GLY A 226 -3.16 -5.83 -12.91
N ILE A 227 -2.52 -6.94 -12.53
CA ILE A 227 -1.06 -7.13 -12.61
C ILE A 227 -0.53 -7.25 -14.05
N LEU A 228 -1.44 -7.25 -15.04
CA LEU A 228 -1.18 -7.21 -16.48
C LEU A 228 -1.50 -5.85 -17.12
N SER A 229 -1.87 -4.84 -16.34
CA SER A 229 -2.14 -3.51 -16.90
C SER A 229 -0.87 -2.96 -17.55
N ALA A 230 -1.07 -2.19 -18.62
CA ALA A 230 0.04 -1.54 -19.32
C ALA A 230 0.84 -0.63 -18.39
N GLU A 231 0.19 -0.06 -17.36
CA GLU A 231 0.73 0.91 -16.41
C GLU A 231 1.51 0.27 -15.25
N ILE A 232 1.04 -0.87 -14.73
CA ILE A 232 1.62 -1.48 -13.52
C ILE A 232 2.52 -2.67 -13.90
N GLY A 233 1.99 -3.61 -14.67
CA GLY A 233 2.65 -4.89 -14.92
C GLY A 233 3.56 -4.91 -16.13
N GLN A 234 3.13 -4.30 -17.24
CA GLN A 234 3.87 -4.39 -18.49
C GLN A 234 4.85 -3.24 -18.73
N LEU A 235 4.71 -2.09 -18.03
CA LEU A 235 5.80 -1.09 -17.96
C LEU A 235 7.09 -1.70 -17.39
N SER A 236 7.03 -2.81 -16.66
CA SER A 236 8.21 -3.60 -16.24
C SER A 236 9.10 -4.02 -17.42
N THR A 237 8.53 -4.20 -18.62
CA THR A 237 9.28 -4.53 -19.84
C THR A 237 10.01 -3.32 -20.44
N ILE A 238 9.64 -2.10 -20.03
CA ILE A 238 10.36 -0.87 -20.36
C ILE A 238 11.28 -0.55 -19.17
N PRO A 239 12.62 -0.52 -19.37
CA PRO A 239 13.55 -0.13 -18.32
C PRO A 239 13.13 1.21 -17.69
N PRO A 240 13.19 1.39 -16.36
CA PRO A 240 12.72 2.61 -15.69
C PRO A 240 13.25 3.91 -16.30
N LYS A 241 14.52 3.94 -16.72
CA LYS A 241 15.17 5.10 -17.36
C LYS A 241 14.62 5.44 -18.76
N GLN A 242 13.87 4.53 -19.37
CA GLN A 242 13.31 4.64 -20.72
C GLN A 242 11.78 4.81 -20.70
N ARG A 243 11.16 4.90 -19.52
CA ARG A 243 9.71 5.10 -19.35
C ARG A 243 9.32 6.57 -19.56
N THR A 244 9.62 7.12 -20.74
CA THR A 244 9.11 8.44 -21.12
C THR A 244 7.60 8.36 -21.39
N PRO A 245 6.84 9.47 -21.28
CA PRO A 245 5.42 9.48 -21.62
C PRO A 245 5.14 8.90 -23.01
N GLU A 246 6.01 9.18 -23.99
CA GLU A 246 5.89 8.69 -25.36
C GLU A 246 6.11 7.17 -25.44
N ALA A 247 7.11 6.64 -24.73
CA ALA A 247 7.38 5.21 -24.69
C ALA A 247 6.24 4.43 -24.04
N ILE A 248 5.66 4.99 -22.97
CA ILE A 248 4.47 4.44 -22.29
C ILE A 248 3.28 4.43 -23.24
N GLN A 249 3.00 5.55 -23.92
CA GLN A 249 1.89 5.64 -24.88
C GLN A 249 2.06 4.70 -26.08
N ALA A 250 3.27 4.60 -26.63
CA ALA A 250 3.57 3.67 -27.71
C ALA A 250 3.41 2.21 -27.27
N PHE A 251 3.75 1.88 -26.03
CA PHE A 251 3.52 0.56 -25.46
C PHE A 251 2.02 0.25 -25.30
N ILE A 252 1.24 1.18 -24.73
CA ILE A 252 -0.22 1.05 -24.57
C ILE A 252 -0.88 0.77 -25.92
N LYS A 253 -0.48 1.51 -26.97
CA LYS A 253 -1.03 1.32 -28.32
C LYS A 253 -0.73 -0.09 -28.87
N ARG A 254 0.54 -0.54 -28.78
CA ARG A 254 0.96 -1.87 -29.28
C ARG A 254 0.33 -3.04 -28.52
N LYS A 255 -0.01 -2.85 -27.23
CA LYS A 255 -0.66 -3.90 -26.43
C LYS A 255 -1.99 -4.36 -27.06
N GLN A 256 -2.71 -3.46 -27.72
CA GLN A 256 -4.00 -3.79 -28.35
C GLN A 256 -3.86 -4.82 -29.48
N ASP A 257 -2.66 -4.95 -30.05
CA ASP A 257 -2.35 -5.89 -31.13
C ASP A 257 -1.91 -7.28 -30.62
N LEU A 258 -1.74 -7.44 -29.29
CA LEU A 258 -1.36 -8.74 -28.71
C LEU A 258 -2.56 -9.70 -28.73
N PRO A 259 -2.37 -10.97 -29.13
CA PRO A 259 -3.44 -11.95 -29.13
C PRO A 259 -3.92 -12.18 -27.69
N HIS A 260 -5.23 -12.39 -27.53
CA HIS A 260 -5.85 -12.67 -26.23
C HIS A 260 -5.19 -13.88 -25.52
N GLU A 261 -4.72 -14.85 -26.30
CA GLU A 261 -3.93 -16.01 -25.89
C GLU A 261 -2.67 -15.64 -25.11
N ALA A 262 -2.04 -14.50 -25.41
CA ALA A 262 -0.85 -14.03 -24.71
C ALA A 262 -1.12 -13.68 -23.22
N PHE A 263 -2.39 -13.58 -22.84
CA PHE A 263 -2.84 -13.29 -21.48
C PHE A 263 -3.51 -14.50 -20.80
N LYS A 264 -3.47 -15.68 -21.43
CA LYS A 264 -3.94 -16.95 -20.83
C LYS A 264 -2.85 -17.52 -19.94
N GLY A 265 -3.03 -17.38 -18.62
CA GLY A 265 -2.10 -17.92 -17.65
C GLY A 265 -2.18 -17.22 -16.31
N GLY A 266 -1.06 -17.28 -15.58
CA GLY A 266 -0.93 -16.61 -14.29
C GLY A 266 0.49 -16.12 -14.03
N PHE A 267 0.62 -15.34 -12.98
CA PHE A 267 1.88 -14.81 -12.51
C PHE A 267 2.34 -15.58 -11.28
N ILE A 268 3.62 -15.91 -11.25
CA ILE A 268 4.31 -16.18 -10.01
C ILE A 268 4.99 -14.86 -9.62
N LEU A 269 4.74 -14.42 -8.40
CA LEU A 269 5.25 -13.20 -7.81
C LEU A 269 6.20 -13.58 -6.71
N GLU A 270 7.34 -12.92 -6.68
CA GLU A 270 8.32 -13.01 -5.62
C GLU A 270 8.41 -11.65 -4.96
N LYS A 271 8.39 -11.60 -3.64
CA LYS A 271 8.55 -10.37 -2.86
C LYS A 271 9.58 -10.57 -1.76
N ILE A 272 10.49 -9.63 -1.64
CA ILE A 272 11.52 -9.63 -0.58
C ILE A 272 10.96 -8.97 0.68
N ALA A 273 10.90 -9.70 1.81
CA ALA A 273 10.55 -9.09 3.10
C ALA A 273 11.67 -8.19 3.62
N ARG A 274 11.26 -7.09 4.27
CA ARG A 274 12.15 -6.22 5.04
C ARG A 274 13.42 -5.83 4.24
N PRO A 275 13.27 -5.15 3.08
CA PRO A 275 14.43 -4.70 2.32
C PRO A 275 15.30 -3.79 3.20
N ILE A 276 16.61 -3.90 3.03
CA ILE A 276 17.60 -3.05 3.68
C ILE A 276 17.68 -1.70 2.95
N SER A 277 17.49 -1.74 1.63
CA SER A 277 17.39 -0.57 0.77
C SER A 277 16.23 0.30 1.21
N THR A 278 16.56 1.56 1.46
CA THR A 278 15.58 2.59 1.75
C THR A 278 15.91 3.82 0.94
N GLY A 279 14.90 4.64 0.68
CA GLY A 279 15.09 5.98 0.17
C GLY A 279 14.40 7.01 1.05
N HIS A 280 13.89 8.03 0.40
CA HIS A 280 13.37 9.21 1.05
C HIS A 280 12.22 9.82 0.25
N LEU A 281 11.44 10.62 0.95
CA LEU A 281 10.35 11.43 0.44
C LEU A 281 10.69 12.89 0.71
N ASN A 282 10.63 13.71 -0.35
CA ASN A 282 10.81 15.16 -0.27
C ASN A 282 9.60 15.86 -0.89
N LEU A 283 9.29 17.05 -0.40
CA LEU A 283 8.30 17.91 -1.03
C LEU A 283 8.81 18.42 -2.39
N VAL A 284 7.95 18.40 -3.39
CA VAL A 284 8.23 19.03 -4.69
C VAL A 284 7.83 20.51 -4.65
N ASN A 285 6.70 20.80 -4.01
CA ASN A 285 6.14 22.13 -3.81
C ASN A 285 5.28 22.16 -2.53
N THR A 286 4.54 23.25 -2.32
CA THR A 286 3.68 23.45 -1.14
C THR A 286 2.21 23.09 -1.38
N ASN A 287 1.85 22.59 -2.56
CA ASN A 287 0.50 22.16 -2.87
C ASN A 287 0.28 20.73 -2.40
N ILE A 288 -0.67 20.50 -1.50
CA ILE A 288 -0.96 19.17 -0.97
C ILE A 288 -1.52 18.22 -2.03
N ASP A 289 -2.17 18.75 -3.07
CA ASP A 289 -2.76 17.95 -4.14
C ASP A 289 -1.67 17.36 -5.07
N ASP A 290 -0.45 17.90 -5.01
CA ASP A 290 0.68 17.40 -5.77
C ASP A 290 1.43 16.32 -4.99
N ASN A 291 1.76 15.21 -5.67
CA ASN A 291 2.51 14.13 -5.05
C ASN A 291 3.93 14.58 -4.67
N PRO A 292 4.45 14.15 -3.51
CA PRO A 292 5.85 14.37 -3.17
C PRO A 292 6.76 13.50 -4.06
N SER A 293 8.03 13.84 -4.12
CA SER A 293 9.04 12.99 -4.76
C SER A 293 9.40 11.86 -3.80
N VAL A 294 9.37 10.62 -4.27
CA VAL A 294 9.69 9.43 -3.46
C VAL A 294 10.76 8.61 -4.16
N THR A 295 11.73 8.15 -3.39
CA THR A 295 12.70 7.14 -3.80
C THR A 295 12.66 5.99 -2.80
N PHE A 296 12.81 4.77 -3.30
CA PHE A 296 12.99 3.56 -2.47
C PHE A 296 14.38 2.96 -2.61
N ASN A 297 15.10 3.32 -3.68
CA ASN A 297 16.45 2.84 -4.01
C ASN A 297 16.54 1.31 -4.07
N TYR A 298 15.61 0.66 -4.77
CA TYR A 298 15.58 -0.81 -4.92
C TYR A 298 16.96 -1.37 -5.31
N PHE A 299 17.39 -2.42 -4.61
CA PHE A 299 18.67 -3.10 -4.82
C PHE A 299 19.91 -2.21 -4.66
N HIS A 300 19.79 -1.06 -3.97
CA HIS A 300 20.96 -0.26 -3.59
C HIS A 300 21.85 -1.04 -2.61
N HIS A 301 21.23 -1.76 -1.67
CA HIS A 301 21.94 -2.69 -0.81
C HIS A 301 22.04 -4.06 -1.51
N PRO A 302 23.22 -4.65 -1.69
CA PRO A 302 23.44 -5.84 -2.53
C PRO A 302 22.90 -7.16 -1.93
N HIS A 303 22.37 -7.13 -0.71
CA HIS A 303 21.70 -8.27 -0.09
C HIS A 303 20.21 -8.34 -0.44
N ASP A 304 19.60 -7.20 -0.77
CA ASP A 304 18.28 -7.22 -1.39
C ASP A 304 18.44 -7.71 -2.84
#